data_AF-A0A956LHB8-F1
#
_entry.id   AF-A0A956LHB8-F1
#
_cell.length_a   1.000
_cell.length_b   1.000
_cell.length_c   1.000
_cell.angle_alpha   90.00
_cell.angle_beta   90.00
_cell.angle_gamma   90.00
#
_symmetry.space_group_name_H-M   'P 1'
#
loop_
_entity.id
_entity.type
_entity.pdbx_description
1 polymer ?
#
loop_
_entity_poly.entity_id
_entity_poly.type
_entity_poly.pdbx_seq_one_letter_code
_entity_poly.pdbx_strand_id
1 'polypeptide(L)'
;MKHLARRFAAVFDSRSALIGAALMGSIVALINARHGLAPALVAASKQAAYTLIIAGLVLRLCERLAIAYADRGWGTLLATLAPTIVTISATTILHHLRGTPEPWASVIPTALLGPPSFVMWARRARRLHAAARPQPARPREPDPRSADAGESP
;
A
#
# COMPACT_ATOMS: atom_id res chain seq x y z
N MET A 1 -20.34 -0.71 18.15
CA MET A 1 -19.89 -1.54 16.99
C MET A 1 -19.70 -0.75 15.69
N LYS A 2 -20.66 0.07 15.22
CA LYS A 2 -20.56 0.82 13.93
C LYS A 2 -19.32 1.73 13.79
N HIS A 3 -18.89 2.42 14.87
CA HIS A 3 -17.67 3.24 14.86
C HIS A 3 -16.38 2.43 14.70
N LEU A 4 -16.32 1.24 15.30
CA LEU A 4 -15.15 0.36 15.23
C LEU A 4 -14.99 -0.20 13.81
N ALA A 5 -16.09 -0.62 13.18
CA ALA A 5 -16.10 -1.11 11.80
C ALA A 5 -15.66 -0.04 10.78
N ARG A 6 -16.08 1.22 10.96
CA ARG A 6 -15.63 2.34 10.10
C ARG A 6 -14.13 2.63 10.29
N ARG A 7 -13.64 2.61 11.53
CA ARG A 7 -12.21 2.76 11.82
C ARG A 7 -11.38 1.63 11.20
N PHE A 8 -11.87 0.40 11.26
CA PHE A 8 -11.23 -0.75 10.64
C PHE A 8 -11.17 -0.64 9.11
N ALA A 9 -12.29 -0.31 8.46
CA ALA A 9 -12.32 -0.10 7.00
C ALA A 9 -11.41 1.06 6.53
N ALA A 10 -11.18 2.06 7.38
CA ALA A 10 -10.25 3.15 7.10
C ALA A 10 -8.77 2.72 7.15
N VAL A 11 -8.45 1.62 7.83
CA VAL A 11 -7.07 1.11 7.99
C VAL A 11 -6.81 -0.22 7.28
N PHE A 12 -7.81 -0.82 6.63
CA PHE A 12 -7.69 -2.10 5.96
C PHE A 12 -8.36 -2.08 4.58
N ASP A 13 -7.58 -2.31 3.52
CA ASP A 13 -8.10 -2.47 2.15
C ASP A 13 -8.40 -3.95 1.85
N SER A 14 -9.66 -4.35 2.05
CA SER A 14 -10.10 -5.74 1.89
C SER A 14 -10.05 -6.24 0.45
N ARG A 15 -10.29 -5.38 -0.54
CA ARG A 15 -10.28 -5.78 -1.96
C ARG A 15 -8.85 -6.09 -2.40
N SER A 16 -7.92 -5.18 -2.10
CA SER A 16 -6.51 -5.37 -2.43
C SER A 16 -5.92 -6.54 -1.65
N ALA A 17 -6.30 -6.71 -0.39
CA ALA A 17 -5.93 -7.87 0.43
C ALA A 17 -6.37 -9.20 -0.20
N LEU A 18 -7.63 -9.30 -0.64
CA LEU A 18 -8.17 -10.53 -1.22
C LEU A 18 -7.50 -10.87 -2.55
N ILE A 19 -7.35 -9.88 -3.44
CA ILE A 19 -6.68 -10.07 -4.74
C ILE A 19 -5.22 -10.49 -4.53
N GLY A 20 -4.52 -9.79 -3.63
CA GLY A 20 -3.13 -10.12 -3.29
C GLY A 20 -3.01 -11.53 -2.72
N ALA A 21 -3.89 -11.91 -1.80
CA ALA A 21 -3.89 -13.24 -1.18
C ALA A 21 -4.11 -14.36 -2.19
N ALA A 22 -5.07 -14.20 -3.10
CA ALA A 22 -5.33 -15.18 -4.14
C ALA A 22 -4.13 -15.31 -5.11
N LEU A 23 -3.59 -14.19 -5.58
CA LEU A 23 -2.44 -14.19 -6.49
C LEU A 23 -1.20 -14.81 -5.84
N MET A 24 -0.82 -14.32 -4.66
CA MET A 24 0.40 -14.78 -3.98
C MET A 24 0.27 -16.22 -3.49
N GLY A 25 -0.88 -16.62 -2.97
CA GLY A 25 -1.16 -18.00 -2.59
C GLY A 25 -1.01 -18.95 -3.79
N SER A 26 -1.53 -18.55 -4.96
CA SER A 26 -1.41 -19.34 -6.19
C SER A 26 0.04 -19.48 -6.66
N ILE A 27 0.81 -18.39 -6.65
CA ILE A 27 2.23 -18.42 -7.02
C ILE A 27 3.01 -19.37 -6.09
N VAL A 28 2.80 -19.25 -4.77
CA VAL A 28 3.50 -20.11 -3.79
C VAL A 28 3.06 -21.58 -3.89
N ALA A 29 1.79 -21.84 -4.21
CA ALA A 29 1.31 -23.20 -4.50
C ALA A 29 2.10 -23.81 -5.67
N LEU A 30 2.24 -23.06 -6.78
CA LEU A 30 2.97 -23.51 -7.97
C LEU A 30 4.45 -23.78 -7.68
N ILE A 31 5.10 -22.90 -6.91
CA ILE A 31 6.51 -23.06 -6.50
C ILE A 31 6.72 -24.39 -5.74
N ASN A 32 5.77 -24.75 -4.88
CA ASN A 32 5.89 -25.90 -3.99
C ASN A 32 5.23 -27.17 -4.55
N ALA A 33 4.57 -27.11 -5.71
CA ALA A 33 3.77 -28.21 -6.27
C ALA A 33 4.54 -29.53 -6.45
N ARG A 34 5.84 -29.44 -6.78
CA ARG A 34 6.72 -30.62 -6.96
C ARG A 34 6.90 -31.47 -5.69
N HIS A 35 6.57 -30.94 -4.52
CA HIS A 35 6.68 -31.63 -3.23
C HIS A 35 5.38 -32.33 -2.82
N GLY A 36 4.36 -32.29 -3.68
CA GLY A 36 3.05 -32.88 -3.43
C GLY A 36 1.99 -31.85 -3.03
N LEU A 37 0.73 -32.27 -3.11
CA LEU A 37 -0.43 -31.38 -2.90
C LEU A 37 -0.49 -30.81 -1.48
N ALA A 38 -0.34 -31.67 -0.47
CA ALA A 38 -0.41 -31.26 0.94
C ALA A 38 0.61 -30.16 1.31
N PRO A 39 1.92 -30.33 1.09
CA PRO A 39 2.89 -29.28 1.41
C PRO A 39 2.73 -28.02 0.56
N ALA A 40 2.31 -28.15 -0.71
CA ALA A 40 2.00 -26.99 -1.55
C ALA A 40 0.82 -26.17 -0.99
N LEU A 41 -0.26 -26.84 -0.56
CA LEU A 41 -1.42 -26.18 0.05
C LEU A 41 -1.09 -25.55 1.40
N VAL A 42 -0.24 -26.16 2.22
CA VAL A 42 0.24 -25.56 3.48
C VAL A 42 1.02 -24.27 3.20
N ALA A 43 1.97 -24.30 2.25
CA ALA A 43 2.72 -23.12 1.86
C ALA A 43 1.83 -22.01 1.27
N ALA A 44 0.90 -22.38 0.38
CA ALA A 44 -0.05 -21.46 -0.24
C ALA A 44 -0.98 -20.82 0.79
N SER A 45 -1.50 -21.61 1.74
CA SER A 45 -2.40 -21.12 2.79
C SER A 45 -1.69 -20.15 3.72
N LYS A 46 -0.44 -20.45 4.10
CA LYS A 46 0.41 -19.51 4.84
C LYS A 46 0.54 -18.19 4.08
N GLN A 47 0.94 -18.26 2.82
CA GLN A 47 1.14 -17.07 1.99
C GLN A 47 -0.16 -16.28 1.84
N ALA A 48 -1.29 -16.94 1.55
CA ALA A 48 -2.57 -16.29 1.37
C ALA A 48 -3.07 -15.62 2.66
N ALA A 49 -3.04 -16.32 3.79
CA ALA A 49 -3.46 -15.78 5.09
C ALA A 49 -2.59 -14.58 5.50
N TYR A 50 -1.28 -14.71 5.36
CA TYR A 50 -0.34 -13.61 5.57
C TYR A 50 -0.64 -12.41 4.67
N THR A 51 -0.77 -12.65 3.36
CA THR A 51 -1.01 -11.58 2.39
C THR A 51 -2.34 -10.88 2.65
N LEU A 52 -3.38 -11.61 3.03
CA LEU A 52 -4.69 -11.05 3.38
C LEU A 52 -4.57 -10.04 4.53
N ILE A 53 -3.85 -10.40 5.60
CA ILE A 53 -3.69 -9.54 6.78
C ILE A 53 -2.74 -8.37 6.47
N ILE A 54 -1.57 -8.69 5.92
CA ILE A 54 -0.47 -7.74 5.81
C ILE A 54 -0.66 -6.78 4.64
N ALA A 55 -1.18 -7.21 3.48
CA ALA A 55 -1.41 -6.30 2.37
C ALA A 55 -2.42 -5.20 2.75
N GLY A 56 -3.49 -5.55 3.47
CA GLY A 56 -4.50 -4.57 3.90
C GLY A 56 -3.94 -3.47 4.80
N LEU A 57 -3.01 -3.83 5.71
CA LEU A 57 -2.36 -2.88 6.63
C LEU A 57 -1.19 -2.12 5.99
N VAL A 58 -0.34 -2.84 5.24
CA VAL A 58 0.88 -2.28 4.65
C VAL A 58 0.57 -1.32 3.51
N LEU A 59 -0.48 -1.55 2.72
CA LEU A 59 -0.89 -0.58 1.70
C LEU A 59 -1.35 0.75 2.32
N ARG A 60 -2.00 0.72 3.49
CA ARG A 60 -2.35 1.95 4.21
C ARG A 60 -1.14 2.64 4.83
N LEU A 61 -0.17 1.88 5.34
CA LEU A 61 1.12 2.43 5.74
C LEU A 61 1.82 3.12 4.57
N CYS A 62 1.87 2.46 3.40
CA CYS A 62 2.41 3.00 2.16
C CYS A 62 1.73 4.32 1.78
N GLU A 63 0.40 4.39 1.80
CA GLU A 63 -0.35 5.62 1.50
C GLU A 63 0.02 6.76 2.45
N ARG A 64 0.03 6.49 3.76
CA ARG A 64 0.33 7.49 4.79
C ARG A 64 1.75 8.03 4.65
N LEU A 65 2.73 7.15 4.50
CA LEU A 65 4.12 7.54 4.25
C LEU A 65 4.26 8.35 2.97
N ALA A 66 3.54 7.97 1.91
CA ALA A 66 3.63 8.63 0.62
C ALA A 66 3.15 10.09 0.67
N ILE A 67 2.19 10.43 1.53
CA ILE A 67 1.62 11.78 1.64
C ILE A 67 2.13 12.57 2.85
N ALA A 68 2.80 11.92 3.81
CA ALA A 68 3.34 12.57 5.00
C ALA A 68 4.44 13.60 4.68
N TYR A 69 5.14 13.43 3.55
CA TYR A 69 6.25 14.29 3.15
C TYR A 69 5.88 15.18 1.96
N ALA A 70 6.17 16.48 2.08
CA ALA A 70 5.98 17.43 0.99
C ALA A 70 6.81 17.04 -0.24
N ASP A 71 8.09 16.71 -0.02
CA ASP A 71 8.96 16.22 -1.09
C ASP A 71 8.46 14.90 -1.67
N ARG A 72 8.40 14.85 -3.01
CA ARG A 72 7.83 13.71 -3.74
C ARG A 72 8.79 12.53 -3.80
N GLY A 73 10.09 12.79 -3.89
CA GLY A 73 11.12 11.75 -3.94
C GLY A 73 11.14 10.99 -2.62
N TRP A 74 11.35 11.70 -1.51
CA TRP A 74 11.41 11.13 -0.17
C TRP A 74 10.14 10.42 0.24
N GLY A 75 8.96 11.04 0.00
CA GLY A 75 7.69 10.41 0.31
C GLY A 75 7.51 9.08 -0.44
N THR A 76 7.87 9.02 -1.72
CA THR A 76 7.77 7.79 -2.52
C THR A 76 8.81 6.75 -2.09
N LEU A 77 10.03 7.18 -1.82
CA LEU A 77 11.13 6.30 -1.39
C LEU A 77 10.79 5.60 -0.07
N LEU A 78 10.39 6.35 0.96
CA LEU A 78 10.04 5.80 2.27
C LEU A 78 8.78 4.92 2.21
N ALA A 79 7.78 5.34 1.45
CA ALA A 79 6.58 4.55 1.18
C ALA A 79 6.85 3.26 0.40
N THR A 80 8.01 3.13 -0.23
CA THR A 80 8.42 1.91 -0.92
C THR A 80 9.27 1.04 0.00
N LEU A 81 10.33 1.61 0.57
CA LEU A 81 11.33 0.86 1.34
C LEU A 81 10.77 0.28 2.63
N ALA A 82 10.05 1.07 3.43
CA ALA A 82 9.53 0.59 4.71
C ALA A 82 8.52 -0.56 4.53
N PRO A 83 7.49 -0.44 3.67
CA PRO A 83 6.63 -1.57 3.29
C PRO A 83 7.37 -2.78 2.72
N THR A 84 8.39 -2.57 1.89
CA THR A 84 9.21 -3.66 1.33
C THR A 84 9.93 -4.44 2.43
N ILE A 85 10.62 -3.74 3.33
CA ILE A 85 11.36 -4.38 4.43
C ILE A 85 10.41 -5.17 5.32
N VAL A 86 9.27 -4.59 5.69
CA VAL A 86 8.25 -5.27 6.51
C VAL A 86 7.74 -6.53 5.80
N THR A 87 7.41 -6.44 4.52
CA THR A 87 6.83 -7.56 3.79
C THR A 87 7.83 -8.68 3.55
N ILE A 88 9.02 -8.39 3.05
CA ILE A 88 10.07 -9.40 2.84
C ILE A 88 10.44 -10.08 4.16
N SER A 89 10.63 -9.31 5.24
CA SER A 89 11.00 -9.88 6.55
C SER A 89 9.91 -10.81 7.06
N ALA A 90 8.65 -10.38 7.02
CA ALA A 90 7.56 -11.18 7.54
C ALA A 90 7.25 -12.42 6.66
N THR A 91 7.35 -12.32 5.33
CA THR A 91 7.28 -13.48 4.44
C THR A 91 8.43 -14.46 4.70
N THR A 92 9.65 -13.94 4.91
CA THR A 92 10.82 -14.77 5.22
C THR A 92 10.61 -15.55 6.52
N ILE A 93 10.18 -14.86 7.59
CA ILE A 93 9.86 -15.50 8.87
C ILE A 93 8.82 -16.59 8.65
N LEU A 94 7.69 -16.25 8.01
CA LEU A 94 6.58 -17.17 7.78
C LEU A 94 6.98 -18.47 7.08
N HIS A 95 7.82 -18.39 6.04
CA HIS A 95 8.23 -19.55 5.26
C HIS A 95 9.37 -20.35 5.88
N HIS A 96 10.13 -19.75 6.81
CA HIS A 96 11.09 -20.48 7.63
C HIS A 96 10.45 -21.16 8.85
N LEU A 97 9.19 -20.82 9.19
CA LEU A 97 8.39 -21.66 10.07
C LEU A 97 8.07 -22.99 9.35
N ARG A 98 8.34 -24.13 10.00
CA ARG A 98 8.18 -25.51 9.47
C ARG A 98 6.99 -25.67 8.53
N GLY A 99 7.14 -26.44 7.45
CA GLY A 99 6.04 -26.82 6.54
C GLY A 99 6.00 -26.06 5.21
N THR A 100 7.06 -25.33 4.83
CA THR A 100 7.28 -24.88 3.46
C THR A 100 8.51 -25.61 2.91
N PRO A 101 8.36 -26.47 1.88
CA PRO A 101 9.50 -27.19 1.29
C PRO A 101 10.56 -26.28 0.67
N GLU A 102 10.14 -25.19 0.03
CA GLU A 102 11.01 -24.24 -0.67
C GLU A 102 10.89 -22.81 -0.08
N PRO A 103 11.44 -22.55 1.12
CA PRO A 103 11.27 -21.27 1.80
C PRO A 103 11.78 -20.08 0.98
N TRP A 104 13.01 -20.17 0.48
CA TRP A 104 13.65 -19.08 -0.26
C TRP A 104 12.93 -18.80 -1.58
N ALA A 105 12.59 -19.85 -2.34
CA ALA A 105 11.84 -19.67 -3.58
C ALA A 105 10.48 -19.01 -3.34
N SER A 106 9.82 -19.32 -2.21
CA SER A 106 8.53 -18.72 -1.84
C SER A 106 8.63 -17.24 -1.43
N VAL A 107 9.82 -16.76 -1.02
CA VAL A 107 10.07 -15.34 -0.68
C VAL A 107 10.32 -14.49 -1.93
N ILE A 108 10.93 -15.06 -2.98
CA ILE A 108 11.31 -14.35 -4.21
C ILE A 108 10.14 -13.56 -4.82
N PRO A 109 8.92 -14.12 -4.99
CA PRO A 109 7.78 -13.37 -5.52
C PRO A 109 7.45 -12.12 -4.69
N THR A 110 7.49 -12.19 -3.36
CA THR A 110 7.25 -11.02 -2.51
C THR A 110 8.31 -9.96 -2.72
N ALA A 111 9.59 -10.37 -2.79
CA ALA A 111 10.70 -9.44 -2.98
C ALA A 111 10.71 -8.76 -4.35
N LEU A 112 10.26 -9.47 -5.40
CA LEU A 112 10.19 -8.92 -6.76
C LEU A 112 8.93 -8.08 -6.99
N LEU A 113 7.77 -8.52 -6.51
CA LEU A 113 6.49 -7.86 -6.77
C LEU A 113 6.20 -6.73 -5.77
N GLY A 114 6.70 -6.82 -4.54
CA GLY A 114 6.46 -5.85 -3.47
C GLY A 114 6.90 -4.43 -3.83
N PRO A 115 8.21 -4.18 -4.06
CA PRO A 115 8.72 -2.83 -4.35
C PRO A 115 8.01 -2.10 -5.49
N PRO A 116 7.84 -2.69 -6.71
CA PRO A 116 7.15 -1.98 -7.79
C PRO A 116 5.68 -1.72 -7.45
N SER A 117 5.01 -2.64 -6.75
CA SER A 117 3.63 -2.44 -6.28
C SER A 117 3.54 -1.25 -5.31
N PHE A 118 4.47 -1.12 -4.36
CA PHE A 118 4.49 0.02 -3.43
C PHE A 118 4.83 1.33 -4.11
N VAL A 119 5.73 1.36 -5.08
CA VAL A 119 5.98 2.58 -5.90
C VAL A 119 4.70 3.01 -6.61
N MET A 120 3.99 2.08 -7.25
CA MET A 120 2.74 2.37 -7.95
C MET A 120 1.67 2.89 -6.97
N TRP A 121 1.55 2.25 -5.81
CA TRP A 121 0.57 2.62 -4.79
C TRP A 121 0.87 3.99 -4.19
N ALA A 122 2.14 4.27 -3.84
CA ALA A 122 2.59 5.57 -3.35
C ALA A 122 2.30 6.69 -4.35
N ARG A 123 2.58 6.47 -5.64
CA ARG A 123 2.28 7.43 -6.71
C ARG A 123 0.78 7.68 -6.83
N ARG A 124 -0.04 6.63 -6.75
CA ARG A 124 -1.52 6.74 -6.76
C ARG A 124 -2.02 7.56 -5.57
N ALA A 125 -1.54 7.26 -4.36
CA ALA A 125 -1.93 7.96 -3.13
C ALA A 125 -1.66 9.46 -3.23
N ARG A 126 -0.47 9.84 -3.71
CA ARG A 126 -0.10 11.26 -3.89
C ARG A 126 -0.97 11.97 -4.92
N ARG A 127 -1.29 11.31 -6.05
CA ARG A 127 -2.18 11.88 -7.09
C ARG A 127 -3.57 12.16 -6.51
N LEU A 128 -4.13 11.20 -5.78
CA LEU A 128 -5.44 11.36 -5.14
C LEU A 128 -5.43 12.47 -4.07
N HIS A 129 -4.38 12.54 -3.26
CA HIS A 129 -4.24 13.61 -2.27
C HIS A 129 -4.12 14.99 -2.91
N ALA A 130 -3.35 15.13 -4.00
CA ALA A 130 -3.24 16.39 -4.73
C ALA A 130 -4.57 16.83 -5.34
N ALA A 131 -5.33 15.90 -5.92
CA ALA A 131 -6.65 16.19 -6.50
C ALA A 131 -7.71 16.59 -5.46
N ALA A 132 -7.55 16.13 -4.21
CA ALA A 132 -8.48 16.44 -3.11
C ALA A 132 -8.15 17.75 -2.36
N ARG A 133 -7.03 18.42 -2.65
CA ARG A 133 -6.70 19.69 -2.00
C ARG A 133 -7.63 20.80 -2.49
N PRO A 134 -8.27 21.57 -1.60
CA PRO A 134 -9.01 22.76 -1.99
C PRO A 134 -8.10 23.70 -2.79
N GLN A 135 -8.58 24.23 -3.91
CA GLN A 135 -7.84 25.29 -4.61
C GLN A 135 -7.76 26.50 -3.67
N PRO A 136 -6.59 27.17 -3.57
CA PRO A 136 -6.52 28.45 -2.88
C PRO A 136 -7.55 29.38 -3.52
N ALA A 137 -8.28 30.13 -2.69
CA ALA A 137 -9.23 31.12 -3.18
C ALA A 137 -8.51 32.01 -4.19
N ARG A 138 -9.08 32.17 -5.39
CA ARG A 138 -8.52 33.13 -6.36
C ARG A 138 -8.41 34.48 -5.66
N PRO A 139 -7.32 35.23 -5.84
CA PRO A 139 -7.28 36.63 -5.41
C PRO A 139 -8.57 37.29 -5.90
N ARG A 140 -9.31 37.94 -5.00
CA ARG A 140 -10.44 38.77 -5.44
C ARG A 140 -9.84 39.78 -6.41
N GLU A 141 -10.32 39.78 -7.65
CA GLU A 141 -10.02 40.86 -8.58
C GLU A 141 -10.31 42.18 -7.84
N PRO A 142 -9.40 43.17 -7.90
CA PRO A 142 -9.66 44.48 -7.32
C PRO A 142 -11.02 44.95 -7.84
N ASP A 143 -11.93 45.29 -6.94
CA ASP A 143 -13.21 45.86 -7.34
C ASP A 143 -12.90 47.14 -8.13
N PRO A 144 -13.24 47.23 -9.43
CA PRO A 144 -12.93 48.42 -10.22
C PRO A 144 -13.58 49.69 -9.64
N ARG A 145 -14.56 49.56 -8.74
CA ARG A 145 -15.23 50.68 -8.05
C ARG A 145 -14.46 51.23 -6.85
N SER A 146 -13.41 50.55 -6.36
CA SER A 146 -12.60 51.06 -5.25
C SER A 146 -11.49 52.02 -5.70
N ALA A 147 -11.23 52.12 -7.00
CA ALA A 147 -10.25 53.06 -7.57
C ALA A 147 -10.78 54.50 -7.71
N ASP A 148 -12.11 54.70 -7.73
CA ASP A 148 -12.75 56.01 -7.95
C ASP A 148 -13.08 56.78 -6.65
N ALA A 149 -12.83 56.19 -5.47
CA ALA A 149 -13.29 56.77 -4.19
C ALA A 149 -12.28 57.72 -3.53
N GLY A 150 -11.17 58.06 -4.19
CA GLY A 150 -10.07 58.79 -3.59
C GLY A 150 -9.51 59.88 -4.48
N GLU A 151 -10.30 60.92 -4.77
CA GLU A 151 -9.80 62.25 -5.15
C GLU A 151 -10.99 63.23 -5.21
N SER A 152 -11.34 63.82 -4.06
CA SER A 152 -12.08 65.08 -4.00
C SER A 152 -11.26 66.04 -3.15
N PRO A 153 -10.79 67.18 -3.72
CA PRO A 153 -9.91 68.14 -3.05
C PRO A 153 -10.58 68.92 -1.91
#